data_AF-A0A7Y6AVK7-F1
#
_entry.id   AF-A0A7Y6AVK7-F1
#
_cell.length_a   1.000
_cell.length_b   1.000
_cell.length_c   1.000
_cell.angle_alpha   90.00
_cell.angle_beta   90.00
_cell.angle_gamma   90.00
#
_symmetry.space_group_name_H-M   'P 1'
#
loop_
_entity.id
_entity.type
_entity.pdbx_description
1 polymer ?
#
loop_
_entity_poly.entity_id
_entity_poly.type
_entity_poly.pdbx_seq_one_letter_code
_entity_poly.pdbx_strand_id
1 'polypeptide(L)'
;MNPLAVGNSRSQQQLRLQWPDGREQVLGHAELRRQCPCSQCRAFRLRGMTPLVDDRVCVIELNAQGYGVQLVFSDGHERGIYPWAYLAQLGLETA
;
A
#
# COMPACT_ATOMS: atom_id res chain seq x y z
N MET A 1 -9.68 -3.36 11.77
CA MET A 1 -10.02 -4.64 11.14
C MET A 1 -8.76 -5.16 10.46
N ASN A 2 -8.43 -6.44 10.64
CA ASN A 2 -7.27 -7.07 10.00
C ASN A 2 -7.78 -7.90 8.80
N PRO A 3 -7.03 -8.02 7.70
CA PRO A 3 -7.42 -8.88 6.60
C PRO A 3 -7.32 -10.36 7.01
N LEU A 4 -8.18 -11.18 6.42
CA LEU A 4 -8.14 -12.64 6.50
C LEU A 4 -7.00 -13.21 5.63
N ALA A 5 -6.71 -12.55 4.51
CA ALA A 5 -5.64 -12.93 3.60
C ALA A 5 -4.99 -11.70 2.93
N VAL A 6 -3.70 -11.82 2.65
CA VAL A 6 -2.91 -10.83 1.93
C VAL A 6 -2.13 -11.54 0.82
N GLY A 7 -2.36 -11.15 -0.43
CA GLY A 7 -1.68 -11.71 -1.60
C GLY A 7 -0.95 -10.62 -2.39
N ASN A 8 0.31 -10.85 -2.75
CA ASN A 8 1.07 -9.97 -3.63
C ASN A 8 1.26 -10.63 -5.00
N SER A 9 0.76 -9.99 -6.05
CA SER A 9 0.96 -10.39 -7.44
C SER A 9 1.89 -9.41 -8.15
N ARG A 10 3.16 -9.77 -8.31
CA ARG A 10 4.14 -8.95 -9.04
C ARG A 10 3.85 -8.87 -10.53
N SER A 11 3.32 -9.93 -11.15
CA SER A 11 2.97 -9.94 -12.57
C SER A 11 1.79 -9.04 -12.90
N GLN A 12 0.83 -8.91 -11.97
CA GLN A 12 -0.32 -8.01 -12.12
C GLN A 12 -0.10 -6.64 -11.44
N GLN A 13 1.04 -6.44 -10.77
CA GLN A 13 1.38 -5.25 -9.99
C GLN A 13 0.31 -4.87 -8.96
N GLN A 14 -0.22 -5.87 -8.24
CA GLN A 14 -1.37 -5.71 -7.36
C GLN A 14 -1.17 -6.40 -6.00
N LEU A 15 -1.60 -5.71 -4.95
CA LEU A 15 -1.84 -6.27 -3.63
C LEU A 15 -3.34 -6.60 -3.48
N ARG A 16 -3.65 -7.83 -3.12
CA ARG A 16 -5.01 -8.31 -2.85
C ARG A 16 -5.20 -8.49 -1.36
N LEU A 17 -6.31 -7.96 -0.83
CA LEU A 17 -6.69 -8.04 0.57
C LEU A 17 -8.11 -8.62 0.65
N GLN A 18 -8.30 -9.61 1.51
CA GLN A 18 -9.63 -10.14 1.83
C GLN A 18 -9.99 -9.74 3.26
N TRP A 19 -11.15 -9.13 3.44
CA TRP A 19 -11.60 -8.58 4.72
C TRP A 19 -12.66 -9.45 5.39
N PRO A 20 -12.75 -9.45 6.74
CA PRO A 20 -13.78 -10.18 7.49
C PRO A 20 -15.24 -9.84 7.16
N ASP A 21 -15.50 -8.68 6.57
CA ASP A 21 -16.83 -8.25 6.11
C ASP A 21 -17.20 -8.82 4.72
N GLY A 22 -16.34 -9.67 4.15
CA GLY A 22 -16.51 -10.28 2.83
C GLY A 22 -16.00 -9.41 1.67
N ARG A 23 -15.51 -8.18 1.94
CA ARG A 23 -14.95 -7.32 0.91
C ARG A 23 -13.62 -7.88 0.41
N GLU A 24 -13.47 -7.93 -0.90
CA GLU A 24 -12.17 -8.08 -1.55
C GLU A 24 -11.70 -6.71 -2.05
N GLN A 25 -10.41 -6.43 -1.86
CA GLN A 25 -9.80 -5.18 -2.25
C GLN A 25 -8.53 -5.44 -3.03
N VAL A 26 -8.39 -4.76 -4.18
CA VAL A 26 -7.23 -4.84 -5.06
C VAL A 26 -6.60 -3.45 -5.14
N LEU A 27 -5.33 -3.36 -4.75
CA LEU A 27 -4.58 -2.11 -4.72
C LEU A 27 -3.36 -2.22 -5.65
N GLY A 28 -3.22 -1.27 -6.59
CA GLY A 28 -2.06 -1.22 -7.47
C GLY A 28 -0.78 -0.85 -6.70
N HIS A 29 0.35 -1.45 -7.08
CA HIS A 29 1.65 -1.20 -6.43
C HIS A 29 2.08 0.28 -6.53
N ALA A 30 1.89 0.89 -7.70
CA ALA A 30 2.19 2.31 -7.89
C ALA A 30 1.31 3.21 -7.01
N GLU A 31 0.03 2.87 -6.83
CA GLU A 31 -0.87 3.64 -5.97
C GLU A 31 -0.48 3.49 -4.49
N LEU A 32 -0.21 2.27 -4.04
CA LEU A 32 0.33 2.04 -2.70
C LEU A 32 1.57 2.89 -2.47
N ARG A 33 2.50 2.91 -3.43
CA ARG A 33 3.73 3.68 -3.35
C ARG A 33 3.47 5.19 -3.27
N ARG A 34 2.53 5.74 -4.05
CA ARG A 34 2.10 7.16 -3.96
C ARG A 34 1.49 7.48 -2.60
N GLN A 35 0.76 6.53 -2.03
CA GLN A 35 0.11 6.61 -0.72
C GLN A 35 1.00 6.17 0.45
N CYS A 36 2.31 5.99 0.23
CA CYS A 36 3.21 5.50 1.29
C CYS A 36 3.12 6.35 2.57
N PRO A 37 2.76 5.76 3.73
CA PRO A 37 2.49 6.50 4.96
C PRO A 37 3.77 6.85 5.76
N CYS A 38 4.95 6.53 5.24
CA CYS A 38 6.21 6.87 5.91
C CYS A 38 6.35 8.38 6.11
N SER A 39 7.09 8.79 7.15
CA SER A 39 7.22 10.20 7.55
C SER A 39 7.67 11.11 6.40
N GLN A 40 8.61 10.66 5.57
CA GLN A 40 9.11 11.41 4.42
C GLN A 40 8.03 11.63 3.36
N CYS A 41 7.34 10.56 2.93
CA CYS A 41 6.28 10.67 1.93
C CYS A 41 5.08 11.48 2.46
N ARG A 42 4.73 11.31 3.74
CA ARG A 42 3.70 12.11 4.39
C ARG A 42 4.06 13.59 4.43
N ALA A 43 5.29 13.93 4.82
CA ALA A 43 5.75 15.31 4.83
C ALA A 43 5.73 15.95 3.43
N PHE A 44 6.05 15.17 2.39
CA PHE A 44 5.96 15.61 1.00
C PHE A 44 4.52 15.97 0.60
N ARG A 45 3.56 15.08 0.89
CA ARG A 45 2.13 15.32 0.63
C ARG A 45 1.56 16.49 1.44
N LEU A 46 1.98 16.66 2.69
CA LEU A 46 1.57 17.82 3.51
C LEU A 46 2.05 19.17 2.95
N ARG A 47 3.08 19.17 2.10
CA ARG A 47 3.54 20.36 1.37
C ARG A 47 2.81 20.56 0.04
N GLY A 48 1.75 19.78 -0.23
CA GLY A 48 1.03 19.80 -1.50
C GLY A 48 1.77 19.13 -2.65
N MET A 49 2.84 18.38 -2.36
CA MET A 49 3.64 17.71 -3.38
C MET A 49 3.26 16.23 -3.47
N THR A 50 3.04 15.75 -4.69
CA THR A 50 2.77 14.33 -4.95
C THR A 50 4.08 13.61 -5.29
N PRO A 51 4.40 12.48 -4.65
CA PRO A 51 5.56 11.69 -5.03
C PRO A 51 5.48 11.30 -6.51
N LEU A 52 6.55 11.56 -7.26
CA LEU A 52 6.68 11.04 -8.62
C LEU A 52 7.04 9.54 -8.51
N VAL A 53 6.15 8.69 -9.00
CA VAL A 53 6.24 7.24 -8.89
C VAL A 53 6.17 6.65 -10.29
N ASP A 54 7.15 5.83 -10.64
CA ASP A 54 7.15 5.05 -11.88
C ASP A 54 6.07 3.95 -11.78
N ASP A 55 5.20 3.85 -12.78
CA ASP A 55 4.11 2.86 -12.78
C ASP A 55 4.62 1.41 -12.80
N ARG A 56 5.89 1.17 -13.14
CA ARG A 56 6.53 -0.15 -13.08
C ARG A 56 6.96 -0.56 -11.67
N VAL A 57 6.84 0.34 -10.68
CA VAL A 57 7.23 0.03 -9.30
C VAL A 57 6.45 -1.18 -8.78
N CYS A 58 7.16 -2.10 -8.15
CA CYS A 58 6.57 -3.31 -7.60
C CYS A 58 6.78 -3.39 -6.09
N VAL A 59 5.79 -3.90 -5.36
CA VAL A 59 6.02 -4.43 -4.02
C VAL A 59 6.80 -5.74 -4.18
N ILE A 60 8.01 -5.78 -3.63
CA ILE A 60 8.91 -6.93 -3.73
C ILE A 60 8.95 -7.76 -2.45
N GLU A 61 8.56 -7.18 -1.31
CA GLU A 61 8.53 -7.87 -0.02
C GLU A 61 7.42 -7.29 0.87
N LEU A 62 6.85 -8.17 1.71
CA LEU A 62 5.82 -7.85 2.69
C LEU A 62 6.28 -8.36 4.06
N ASN A 63 6.47 -7.46 5.02
CA ASN A 63 6.80 -7.83 6.38
C ASN A 63 5.61 -7.55 7.31
N ALA A 64 5.17 -8.59 8.02
CA ALA A 64 4.03 -8.48 8.92
C ALA A 64 4.36 -7.62 10.14
N GLN A 65 3.56 -6.59 10.39
CA GLN A 65 3.76 -5.62 11.46
C GLN A 65 2.53 -5.59 12.38
N GLY A 66 2.04 -6.72 12.90
CA GLY A 66 0.93 -6.82 13.88
C GLY A 66 -0.37 -6.04 13.56
N TYR A 67 -0.31 -4.72 13.66
CA TYR A 67 -1.31 -3.72 13.26
C TYR A 67 -1.30 -3.34 11.76
N GLY A 68 -0.36 -3.85 10.97
CA GLY A 68 -0.21 -3.50 9.56
C GLY A 68 0.79 -4.40 8.81
N VAL A 69 1.23 -3.93 7.65
CA VAL A 69 2.27 -4.56 6.84
C VAL A 69 3.27 -3.51 6.36
N GLN A 70 4.56 -3.82 6.48
CA GLN A 70 5.59 -3.07 5.79
C GLN A 70 5.66 -3.53 4.34
N LEU A 71 5.62 -2.59 3.41
CA LEU A 71 5.80 -2.88 1.99
C LEU A 71 7.17 -2.38 1.54
N VAL A 72 7.97 -3.28 0.96
CA VAL A 72 9.24 -2.95 0.32
C VAL A 72 9.00 -2.81 -1.18
N PHE A 73 9.41 -1.68 -1.74
CA PHE A 73 9.23 -1.34 -3.14
C PHE A 73 10.53 -1.50 -3.93
N SER A 74 10.42 -1.87 -5.20
CA SER A 74 11.56 -2.05 -6.12
C SER A 74 12.33 -0.76 -6.42
N ASP A 75 11.81 0.41 -6.06
CA ASP A 75 12.47 1.71 -6.20
C ASP A 75 13.32 2.09 -4.96
N GLY A 76 13.56 1.14 -4.06
CA GLY A 76 14.36 1.32 -2.84
C GLY A 76 13.58 1.85 -1.64
N HIS A 77 12.26 2.05 -1.75
CA HIS A 77 11.46 2.50 -0.62
C HIS A 77 11.00 1.33 0.25
N GLU A 78 11.43 1.31 1.50
CA GLU A 78 11.15 0.17 2.40
C GLU A 78 10.60 0.58 3.77
N ARG A 79 10.53 1.88 4.07
CA ARG A 79 10.17 2.39 5.42
C ARG A 79 8.66 2.50 5.65
N GLY A 80 7.83 2.19 4.66
CA GLY A 80 6.39 2.36 4.71
C GLY A 80 5.71 1.19 5.42
N ILE A 81 5.27 1.40 6.66
CA ILE A 81 4.35 0.49 7.35
C ILE A 81 2.92 0.98 7.10
N TYR A 82 2.11 0.16 6.46
CA TYR A 82 0.72 0.42 6.13
C TYR A 82 -0.18 -0.23 7.19
N PRO A 83 -0.78 0.55 8.10
CA PRO A 83 -1.74 0.01 9.05
C PRO A 83 -2.92 -0.63 8.33
N TRP A 84 -3.48 -1.71 8.86
CA TRP A 84 -4.63 -2.38 8.24
C TRP A 84 -5.83 -1.43 8.07
N ALA A 85 -6.08 -0.59 9.07
CA ALA A 85 -7.12 0.43 9.01
C ALA A 85 -6.90 1.45 7.89
N TYR A 86 -5.65 1.78 7.58
CA TYR A 86 -5.31 2.67 6.47
C TYR A 86 -5.55 1.98 5.12
N LEU A 87 -5.04 0.76 4.94
CA LEU A 87 -5.28 -0.03 3.72
C LEU A 87 -6.77 -0.23 3.45
N ALA A 88 -7.56 -0.51 4.49
CA ALA A 88 -9.01 -0.69 4.38
C ALA A 88 -9.74 0.54 3.83
N GLN A 89 -9.16 1.73 3.98
CA GLN A 89 -9.71 3.00 3.50
C GLN A 89 -9.22 3.38 2.10
N LEU A 90 -8.06 2.88 1.67
CA LEU A 90 -7.54 3.16 0.34
C LEU A 90 -8.47 2.61 -0.75
N GLY A 91 -8.68 3.37 -1.83
CA GLY A 91 -9.56 2.95 -2.92
C GLY A 91 -11.06 2.97 -2.60
N LEU A 92 -11.47 3.51 -1.44
CA LEU A 92 -12.85 3.93 -1.19
C LEU A 92 -13.17 5.31 -1.79
N GLU A 93 -12.16 5.99 -2.35
CA GLU A 93 -12.37 7.19 -3.16
C GLU A 93 -12.94 6.77 -4.52
N THR A 94 -14.27 6.75 -4.59
CA THR A 94 -15.02 6.67 -5.84
C THR A 94 -15.07 8.07 -6.46
N ALA A 95 -14.64 8.15 -7.73
CA ALA A 95 -14.94 9.15 -8.77
C ALA A 95 -15.56 10.50 -8.36
#